data_AF-M1B0G4-F1
#
_entry.id   AF-M1B0G4-F1
#
_cell.length_a   1.000
_cell.length_b   1.000
_cell.length_c   1.000
_cell.angle_alpha   90.00
_cell.angle_beta   90.00
_cell.angle_gamma   90.00
#
_symmetry.space_group_name_H-M   'P 1'
#
loop_
_entity.id
_entity.type
_entity.pdbx_description
1 polymer ?
#
loop_
_entity_poly.entity_id
_entity_poly.type
_entity_poly.pdbx_seq_one_letter_code
_entity_poly.pdbx_strand_id
1 'polypeptide(L)'
;MITLADVAVIAQTYTDLTGGACSIREQPTKGLLDPKAMARLAVGEALTNLAWMKVTSISDVKASGNWMYAAKLDGEGVAMYDVVVALSEAMIELTKLDFFGNL
;
A
#
# COMPACT_ATOMS: atom_id res chain seq x y z
N MET A 1 -24.49 -5.22 10.85
CA MET A 1 -23.35 -5.00 9.93
C MET A 1 -22.09 -5.09 10.76
N ILE A 2 -21.20 -6.05 10.48
CA ILE A 2 -19.92 -6.17 11.18
C ILE A 2 -18.85 -5.45 10.36
N THR A 3 -18.02 -4.63 11.00
CA THR A 3 -16.99 -3.82 10.33
C THR A 3 -15.72 -4.64 10.15
N LEU A 4 -15.68 -5.43 9.08
CA LEU A 4 -14.57 -6.34 8.76
C LEU A 4 -14.08 -6.20 7.31
N ALA A 5 -14.62 -5.23 6.56
CA ALA A 5 -14.23 -5.06 5.16
C ALA A 5 -12.79 -4.56 5.03
N ASP A 6 -11.98 -5.27 4.25
CA ASP A 6 -10.58 -4.90 3.98
C ASP A 6 -10.45 -3.74 2.97
N VAL A 7 -11.43 -3.61 2.09
CA VAL A 7 -11.45 -2.66 0.97
C VAL A 7 -12.77 -1.90 0.93
N ALA A 8 -12.69 -0.60 0.63
CA ALA A 8 -13.86 0.21 0.28
C ALA A 8 -13.97 0.31 -1.24
N VAL A 9 -15.18 0.12 -1.78
CA VAL A 9 -15.48 0.19 -3.22
C VAL A 9 -16.55 1.23 -3.46
N ILE A 10 -16.36 2.07 -4.48
CA ILE A 10 -17.24 3.19 -4.82
C ILE A 10 -17.58 3.12 -6.31
N ALA A 11 -18.88 3.11 -6.64
CA ALA A 11 -19.33 3.20 -8.03
C ALA A 11 -19.15 4.62 -8.58
N GLN A 12 -18.74 4.73 -9.85
CA GLN A 12 -18.57 6.02 -10.51
C GLN A 12 -19.90 6.55 -11.10
N THR A 13 -20.80 5.66 -11.48
CA THR A 13 -22.13 6.00 -12.02
C THR A 13 -23.19 5.11 -11.37
N TYR A 14 -24.48 5.44 -11.57
CA TYR A 14 -25.59 4.65 -11.04
C TYR A 14 -25.90 3.39 -11.86
N THR A 15 -25.38 3.29 -13.08
CA THR A 15 -25.78 2.28 -14.06
C THR A 15 -24.64 1.37 -14.49
N ASP A 16 -23.39 1.82 -14.39
CA ASP A 16 -22.22 1.04 -14.81
C ASP A 16 -21.62 0.27 -13.63
N LEU A 17 -20.87 -0.79 -13.96
CA LEU A 17 -20.17 -1.64 -12.99
C LEU A 17 -18.72 -1.19 -12.73
N THR A 18 -18.37 0.03 -13.14
CA THR A 18 -17.03 0.60 -12.97
C THR A 18 -16.97 1.55 -11.79
N GLY A 19 -15.81 1.63 -11.15
CA GLY A 19 -15.64 2.41 -9.95
C GLY A 19 -14.20 2.48 -9.47
N GLY A 20 -14.02 3.01 -8.27
CA GLY A 20 -12.75 3.05 -7.56
C GLY A 20 -12.77 2.17 -6.32
N ALA A 21 -11.59 1.80 -5.84
CA ALA A 21 -11.43 1.16 -4.55
C ALA A 21 -10.27 1.76 -3.78
N CYS A 22 -10.35 1.74 -2.44
CA CYS A 22 -9.26 2.14 -1.57
C CYS A 22 -9.10 1.18 -0.40
N SER A 23 -7.86 1.02 0.03
CA SER A 23 -7.48 0.35 1.27
C SER A 23 -6.38 1.16 1.93
N ILE A 24 -6.24 0.98 3.24
CA ILE A 24 -5.26 1.71 4.05
C ILE A 24 -4.62 0.71 5.00
N ARG A 25 -3.29 0.77 5.12
CA ARG A 25 -2.53 0.01 6.13
C ARG A 25 -1.30 0.79 6.59
N GLU A 26 -0.95 0.55 7.86
CA GLU A 26 0.22 1.10 8.54
C GLU A 26 0.86 0.01 9.40
N GLN A 27 2.16 0.12 9.65
CA GLN A 27 2.92 -0.89 10.40
C GLN A 27 3.88 -0.31 11.45
N PRO A 28 3.47 0.69 12.27
CA PRO A 28 4.39 1.43 13.15
C PRO A 28 5.13 0.53 14.14
N THR A 29 4.46 -0.46 14.73
CA THR A 29 5.08 -1.40 15.67
C THR A 29 6.22 -2.20 15.05
N LYS A 30 6.09 -2.56 13.77
CA LYS A 30 7.16 -3.26 13.04
C LYS A 30 8.33 -2.32 12.74
N GLY A 31 8.05 -1.02 12.58
CA GLY A 31 9.05 0.02 12.36
C GLY A 31 9.99 0.23 13.55
N LEU A 32 9.54 -0.07 14.78
CA LEU A 32 10.39 -0.04 15.97
C LEU A 32 11.49 -1.12 15.94
N LEU A 33 11.28 -2.20 15.19
CA LEU A 33 12.23 -3.32 15.07
C LEU A 33 13.04 -3.23 13.78
N ASP A 34 12.35 -3.10 12.64
CA ASP A 34 12.95 -2.97 11.32
C ASP A 34 12.15 -1.98 10.46
N PRO A 35 12.65 -0.74 10.31
CA PRO A 35 12.03 0.30 9.49
C PRO A 35 11.84 -0.13 8.01
N LYS A 36 12.75 -0.93 7.44
CA LYS A 36 12.66 -1.41 6.05
C LYS A 36 11.59 -2.48 5.89
N ALA A 37 11.48 -3.40 6.86
CA ALA A 37 10.40 -4.39 6.87
C ALA A 37 9.03 -3.71 7.04
N MET A 38 8.94 -2.67 7.87
CA MET A 38 7.71 -1.88 8.04
C MET A 38 7.20 -1.32 6.70
N ALA A 39 8.08 -0.69 5.91
CA ALA A 39 7.73 -0.14 4.60
C ALA A 39 7.13 -1.19 3.65
N ARG A 40 7.84 -2.33 3.52
CA ARG A 40 7.43 -3.44 2.64
C ARG A 40 6.10 -4.06 3.06
N LEU A 41 5.91 -4.25 4.37
CA LEU A 41 4.69 -4.86 4.91
C LEU A 41 3.50 -3.90 4.83
N ALA A 42 3.69 -2.60 4.99
CA ALA A 42 2.61 -1.63 4.84
C ALA A 42 2.04 -1.63 3.41
N VAL A 43 2.91 -1.63 2.40
CA VAL A 43 2.48 -1.75 0.99
C VAL A 43 1.89 -3.13 0.71
N GLY A 44 2.56 -4.19 1.16
CA GLY A 44 2.09 -5.55 0.96
C GLY A 44 0.68 -5.75 1.50
N GLU A 45 0.41 -5.28 2.72
CA GLU A 45 -0.92 -5.42 3.33
C GLU A 45 -1.97 -4.56 2.63
N ALA A 46 -1.62 -3.33 2.25
CA ALA A 46 -2.51 -2.47 1.46
C ALA A 46 -2.90 -3.16 0.14
N LEU A 47 -1.96 -3.79 -0.55
CA LEU A 47 -2.22 -4.55 -1.78
C LEU A 47 -3.05 -5.81 -1.52
N THR A 48 -2.75 -6.59 -0.48
CA THR A 48 -3.53 -7.79 -0.16
C THR A 48 -4.97 -7.48 0.21
N ASN A 49 -5.25 -6.32 0.81
CA ASN A 49 -6.63 -5.88 1.03
C ASN A 49 -7.38 -5.61 -0.28
N LEU A 50 -6.66 -5.10 -1.28
CA LEU A 50 -7.22 -4.86 -2.62
C LEU A 50 -7.34 -6.14 -3.45
N ALA A 51 -6.79 -7.27 -3.00
CA ALA A 51 -6.79 -8.52 -3.76
C ALA A 51 -8.20 -9.04 -4.10
N TRP A 52 -9.22 -8.60 -3.35
CA TRP A 52 -10.61 -8.96 -3.59
C TRP A 52 -11.31 -8.11 -4.65
N MET A 53 -10.69 -7.02 -5.11
CA MET A 53 -11.28 -6.15 -6.13
C MET A 53 -10.81 -6.53 -7.54
N LYS A 54 -11.70 -6.33 -8.52
CA LYS A 54 -11.34 -6.46 -9.93
C LYS A 54 -10.59 -5.20 -10.37
N VAL A 55 -9.31 -5.34 -10.68
CA VAL A 55 -8.50 -4.30 -11.35
C VAL A 55 -8.15 -4.73 -12.76
N THR A 56 -8.00 -3.75 -13.65
CA THR A 56 -7.55 -3.95 -15.02
C THR A 56 -6.05 -4.24 -15.09
N SER A 57 -5.25 -3.55 -14.28
CA SER A 57 -3.81 -3.77 -14.17
C SER A 57 -3.28 -3.27 -12.82
N ILE A 58 -2.14 -3.81 -12.39
CA ILE A 58 -1.41 -3.28 -11.22
C ILE A 58 -0.97 -1.83 -11.45
N SER A 59 -0.77 -1.43 -12.71
CA SER A 59 -0.42 -0.05 -13.08
C SER A 59 -1.50 0.97 -12.70
N ASP A 60 -2.74 0.52 -12.51
CA ASP A 60 -3.88 1.38 -12.16
C ASP A 60 -3.96 1.60 -10.64
N VAL A 61 -3.26 0.79 -9.85
CA VAL A 61 -3.15 0.98 -8.40
C VAL A 61 -2.17 2.11 -8.11
N LYS A 62 -2.67 3.18 -7.49
CA LYS A 62 -1.84 4.32 -7.04
C LYS A 62 -1.72 4.28 -5.53
N ALA A 63 -0.49 4.37 -5.04
CA ALA A 63 -0.20 4.42 -3.62
C ALA A 63 0.05 5.87 -3.17
N SER A 64 -0.45 6.21 -1.98
CA SER A 64 -0.12 7.46 -1.29
C SER A 64 0.60 7.11 0.01
N GLY A 65 1.87 7.49 0.11
CA GLY A 65 2.66 7.34 1.34
C GLY A 65 2.51 8.57 2.23
N ASN A 66 2.09 8.35 3.48
CA ASN A 66 1.95 9.41 4.49
C ASN A 66 2.99 9.19 5.59
N TRP A 67 3.81 10.20 5.87
CA TRP A 67 4.99 10.06 6.73
C TRP A 67 4.81 10.79 8.06
N MET A 68 4.74 10.03 9.14
CA MET A 68 4.69 10.52 10.52
C MET A 68 5.99 10.10 11.21
N TYR A 69 6.97 11.01 11.26
CA TYR A 69 8.30 10.67 11.77
C TYR A 69 8.91 11.78 12.63
N ALA A 70 9.59 11.38 13.71
CA ALA A 70 10.31 12.28 14.59
C ALA A 70 11.73 12.56 14.07
N ALA A 71 11.85 13.17 12.88
CA ALA A 71 13.11 13.32 12.15
C ALA A 71 14.23 14.08 12.90
N LYS A 72 13.92 14.75 14.01
CA LYS A 72 14.88 15.48 14.86
C LYS A 72 15.50 14.63 15.96
N LEU A 73 15.04 13.39 16.15
CA LEU A 73 15.64 12.45 17.09
C LEU A 73 16.83 11.76 16.43
N ASP A 74 17.86 11.49 17.22
CA ASP A 74 19.09 10.85 16.73
C ASP A 74 18.78 9.48 16.13
N GLY A 75 19.32 9.21 14.94
CA GLY A 75 19.10 7.97 14.19
C GLY A 75 17.80 7.91 13.39
N GLU A 76 16.76 8.63 13.81
CA GLU A 76 15.45 8.59 13.15
C GLU A 76 15.48 9.15 11.72
N GLY A 77 16.28 10.19 11.45
CA GLY A 77 16.46 10.68 10.08
C GLY A 77 17.04 9.63 9.11
N VAL A 78 17.97 8.79 9.59
CA VAL A 78 18.57 7.72 8.80
C VAL A 78 17.56 6.57 8.60
N ALA A 79 16.84 6.21 9.66
CA ALA A 79 15.77 5.22 9.59
C ALA A 79 14.69 5.63 8.58
N MET A 80 14.28 6.90 8.57
CA MET A 80 13.33 7.42 7.59
C MET A 80 13.84 7.27 6.15
N TYR A 81 15.12 7.60 5.90
CA TYR A 81 15.73 7.41 4.57
C TYR A 81 15.70 5.94 4.15
N ASP A 82 16.11 5.04 5.05
CA ASP A 82 16.10 3.60 4.83
C ASP A 82 14.70 3.06 4.50
N VAL A 83 13.66 3.57 5.17
CA VAL A 83 12.26 3.22 4.90
C VAL A 83 11.85 3.65 3.49
N VAL A 84 12.18 4.89 3.09
CA VAL A 84 11.83 5.43 1.77
C VAL A 84 12.52 4.66 0.65
N VAL A 85 13.80 4.30 0.84
CA VAL A 85 14.55 3.47 -0.14
C VAL A 85 13.90 2.09 -0.27
N ALA A 86 13.68 1.39 0.84
CA ALA A 86 13.06 0.07 0.82
C ALA A 86 11.64 0.07 0.22
N LEU A 87 10.86 1.13 0.48
CA LEU A 87 9.55 1.33 -0.13
C LEU A 87 9.65 1.51 -1.65
N SER A 88 10.58 2.36 -2.10
CA SER A 88 10.80 2.61 -3.53
C SER A 88 11.20 1.33 -4.26
N GLU A 89 12.14 0.55 -3.71
CA GLU A 89 12.58 -0.72 -4.30
C GLU A 89 11.43 -1.71 -4.41
N ALA A 90 10.62 -1.87 -3.35
CA ALA A 90 9.47 -2.77 -3.35
C ALA A 90 8.42 -2.34 -4.40
N MET A 91 8.13 -1.04 -4.52
CA MET A 91 7.18 -0.53 -5.52
C MET A 91 7.68 -0.76 -6.95
N ILE A 92 8.98 -0.58 -7.21
CA ILE A 92 9.60 -0.86 -8.52
C ILE A 92 9.59 -2.35 -8.84
N GLU A 93 9.72 -3.22 -7.84
CA GLU A 93 9.63 -4.66 -8.04
C GLU A 93 8.19 -5.08 -8.39
N LEU A 94 7.20 -4.52 -7.71
CA LEU A 94 5.78 -4.80 -7.95
C LEU A 94 5.31 -4.41 -9.35
N THR A 95 5.88 -3.37 -9.97
CA THR A 95 5.53 -3.00 -11.35
C THR A 95 6.02 -4.01 -12.40
N LYS A 96 6.90 -4.94 -12.03
CA LYS A 96 7.36 -6.03 -12.91
C LYS A 96 6.41 -7.23 -12.89
N LEU A 97 5.43 -7.24 -11.99
CA LEU A 97 4.47 -8.34 -11.85
C LEU A 97 3.24 -8.10 -12.73
N ASP A 98 3.18 -8.78 -13.88
CA ASP A 98 1.98 -8.84 -14.74
C ASP A 98 0.94 -9.84 -14.18
N PHE A 99 0.43 -9.58 -12.97
CA PHE A 99 -0.49 -10.51 -12.29
C PHE A 99 -1.89 -10.56 -12.94
N PHE A 100 -2.29 -9.54 -13.69
CA PHE A 100 -3.66 -9.35 -14.18
C PHE A 100 -3.84 -9.61 -15.70
N GLY A 101 -2.78 -9.97 -16.42
CA GLY A 101 -2.87 -10.24 -17.87
C GLY A 101 -3.53 -11.57 -18.26
N ASN A 102 -3.89 -12.42 -17.31
CA ASN A 102 -4.40 -13.79 -17.54
C ASN A 102 -5.67 -14.14 -16.73
N LEU A 103 -6.49 -13.16 -16.36
CA LEU A 103 -7.78 -13.36 -15.68
C LEU A 103 -8.93 -12.66 -16.43
#